data_AF-A0A834XT77-F1
#
_entry.id   AF-A0A834XT77-F1
#
_cell.length_a   1.000
_cell.length_b   1.000
_cell.length_c   1.000
_cell.angle_alpha   90.00
_cell.angle_beta   90.00
_cell.angle_gamma   90.00
#
_symmetry.space_group_name_H-M   'P 1'
#
loop_
_entity.id
_entity.type
_entity.pdbx_description
1 polymer ?
#
loop_
_entity_poly.entity_id
_entity_poly.type
_entity_poly.pdbx_seq_one_letter_code
_entity_poly.pdbx_strand_id
1 'polypeptide(L)'
;MGQMLAHHDTEERIEYDENNNNGLIMCDRYIPEEVISQILIQYIDYKSLVNCQLVCKHWKNLIRNYIWRKKYESLVGKSLCSTEDISWTVYYQIIHKKPFNKNLIKNHSGQEQLKHWTIIGQGGDDWIVEEPPLGVPEVPKEAQFDDKQRCFVTSYVPCTKRQIVCLVSEGFSPEILDKYQPSINIGEWYSCRWDCPAYYRCSIRLLDAKNRTIDTFNFDDTIIDETQNIWHHMSHEFKNYGPGLRKILFQHEGQDKRFWAGHYGSKMTGAYVIIKFNLQIADKFNYKLFLKIHRKKKMESMAIDNENQMEYEENNNNGLLICDKYIPEELLSKILIYFVDYKSLLNCQLVCKHWKYLIHNYIWRRKSELIVGQSLCSITDIPWIVYYQIIHKNPFNKNLIKNHSGQEQLKHWKVILQGGDKWIVEEPPIGVPELPSEAQFDDKQRCFVTSYSPCIKRQAISLVSQGFLPEILDNYQLSIDIGEWYSCRSDCLASYKCSIRLLDDKNKTIDTFNFDHTMTGNTQNIWHHMSHEFKNFGPGLRKIVFQHEGKDQQSWAGHYGSKMTGAYAIIKLSDGKKSLPQSTTDN
;
A
#
# COMPACT_ATOMS: atom_id res chain seq x y z
N MET A 1 -17.77 -12.66 -54.76
CA MET A 1 -18.91 -11.98 -54.10
C MET A 1 -19.53 -12.98 -53.17
N GLY A 2 -19.48 -12.69 -51.87
CA GLY A 2 -19.84 -13.63 -50.81
C GLY A 2 -21.29 -13.54 -50.34
N GLN A 3 -21.53 -14.41 -49.34
CA GLN A 3 -22.56 -14.34 -48.28
C GLN A 3 -24.02 -14.57 -48.75
N MET A 4 -24.88 -15.29 -48.03
CA MET A 4 -24.84 -15.81 -46.66
C MET A 4 -25.97 -16.85 -46.53
N LEU A 5 -25.68 -18.05 -46.02
CA LEU A 5 -26.69 -18.91 -45.41
C LEU A 5 -26.68 -18.60 -43.91
N ALA A 6 -27.75 -17.95 -43.43
CA ALA A 6 -27.96 -17.69 -42.02
C ALA A 6 -28.48 -18.99 -41.36
N HIS A 7 -27.61 -19.72 -40.68
CA HIS A 7 -28.03 -20.69 -39.68
C HIS A 7 -28.32 -19.93 -38.37
N HIS A 8 -29.60 -19.84 -38.03
CA HIS A 8 -30.03 -19.52 -36.67
C HIS A 8 -29.96 -20.81 -35.85
N ASP A 9 -28.85 -21.04 -35.16
CA ASP A 9 -28.82 -21.98 -34.03
C ASP A 9 -29.43 -21.28 -32.82
N THR A 10 -30.69 -21.60 -32.55
CA THR A 10 -31.27 -21.40 -31.22
C THR A 10 -30.74 -22.53 -30.34
N GLU A 11 -29.64 -22.28 -29.61
CA GLU A 11 -29.18 -23.20 -28.56
C GLU A 11 -30.32 -23.45 -27.58
N GLU A 12 -30.78 -24.71 -27.51
CA GLU A 12 -31.74 -25.17 -26.52
C GLU A 12 -31.19 -24.89 -25.13
N ARG A 13 -31.94 -24.09 -24.35
CA ARG A 13 -31.62 -23.86 -22.94
C ARG A 13 -31.69 -25.20 -22.22
N ILE A 14 -30.55 -25.67 -21.72
CA ILE A 14 -30.46 -26.87 -20.88
C ILE A 14 -31.49 -26.74 -19.74
N GLU A 15 -32.42 -27.68 -19.65
CA GLU A 15 -33.45 -27.70 -18.60
C GLU A 15 -32.82 -27.89 -17.22
N TYR A 16 -33.38 -27.17 -16.24
CA TYR A 16 -32.96 -27.27 -14.85
C TYR A 16 -33.28 -28.65 -14.27
N ASP A 17 -32.26 -29.48 -14.04
CA ASP A 17 -32.40 -30.75 -13.32
C ASP A 17 -31.93 -30.59 -11.87
N GLU A 18 -32.90 -30.57 -10.95
CA GLU A 18 -32.65 -30.45 -9.52
C GLU A 18 -31.88 -31.65 -8.94
N ASN A 19 -31.86 -32.82 -9.57
CA ASN A 19 -31.21 -34.03 -9.06
C ASN A 19 -29.83 -34.28 -9.66
N ASN A 20 -29.43 -33.47 -10.64
CA ASN A 20 -28.15 -33.58 -11.27
C ASN A 20 -27.02 -33.07 -10.35
N ASN A 21 -26.04 -33.95 -10.09
CA ASN A 21 -24.79 -33.62 -9.40
C ASN A 21 -23.61 -33.43 -10.37
N ASN A 22 -23.84 -33.60 -11.67
CA ASN A 22 -22.84 -33.50 -12.71
C ASN A 22 -22.58 -32.05 -13.15
N GLY A 23 -21.92 -31.28 -12.28
CA GLY A 23 -21.42 -29.94 -12.59
C GLY A 23 -20.00 -29.91 -13.14
N LEU A 24 -19.33 -31.06 -13.21
CA LEU A 24 -17.91 -31.15 -13.52
C LEU A 24 -17.66 -31.65 -14.95
N ILE A 25 -18.67 -32.13 -15.67
CA ILE A 25 -18.51 -32.58 -17.05
C ILE A 25 -19.01 -31.48 -17.99
N MET A 26 -18.12 -30.99 -18.86
CA MET A 26 -18.47 -30.11 -19.99
C MET A 26 -17.98 -30.73 -21.29
N CYS A 27 -18.85 -30.80 -22.30
CA CYS A 27 -18.56 -31.44 -23.60
C CYS A 27 -17.99 -32.87 -23.46
N ASP A 28 -18.65 -33.70 -22.65
CA ASP A 28 -18.25 -35.09 -22.32
C ASP A 28 -16.86 -35.24 -21.72
N ARG A 29 -16.27 -34.17 -21.19
CA ARG A 29 -14.98 -34.17 -20.51
C ARG A 29 -15.12 -33.70 -19.09
N TYR A 30 -14.49 -34.45 -18.17
CA TYR A 30 -14.39 -34.07 -16.77
C TYR A 30 -13.44 -32.88 -16.60
N ILE A 31 -13.90 -31.88 -15.86
CA ILE A 31 -13.19 -30.66 -15.49
C ILE A 31 -13.14 -30.61 -13.96
N PRO A 32 -11.93 -30.57 -13.36
CA PRO A 32 -11.79 -30.51 -11.91
C PRO A 32 -12.48 -29.30 -11.29
N GLU A 33 -13.03 -29.49 -10.09
CA GLU A 33 -13.79 -28.49 -9.33
C GLU A 33 -13.00 -27.19 -9.13
N GLU A 34 -11.67 -27.26 -8.99
CA GLU A 34 -10.81 -26.10 -8.80
C GLU A 34 -10.67 -25.26 -10.07
N VAL A 35 -10.66 -25.90 -11.24
CA VAL A 35 -10.63 -25.18 -12.53
C VAL A 35 -11.94 -24.43 -12.73
N ILE A 36 -13.07 -25.10 -12.50
CA ILE A 36 -14.40 -24.45 -12.52
C ILE A 36 -14.45 -23.33 -11.48
N SER A 37 -13.94 -23.56 -10.28
CA SER A 37 -13.88 -22.54 -9.24
C SER A 37 -13.10 -21.31 -9.69
N GLN A 38 -11.92 -21.49 -10.28
CA GLN A 38 -11.13 -20.38 -10.80
C GLN A 38 -11.85 -19.64 -11.94
N ILE A 39 -12.57 -20.36 -12.81
CA ILE A 39 -13.37 -19.75 -13.87
C ILE A 39 -14.47 -18.87 -13.28
N LEU A 40 -15.26 -19.41 -12.34
CA LEU A 40 -16.34 -18.71 -11.65
C LEU A 40 -15.83 -17.50 -10.83
N ILE A 41 -14.66 -17.63 -10.19
CA ILE A 41 -14.04 -16.55 -9.41
C ILE A 41 -13.50 -15.44 -10.33
N GLN A 42 -12.78 -15.78 -11.39
CA GLN A 42 -12.00 -14.81 -12.16
C GLN A 42 -12.77 -14.20 -13.34
N TYR A 43 -13.59 -14.98 -14.04
CA TYR A 43 -14.11 -14.58 -15.36
C TYR A 43 -15.63 -14.34 -15.37
N ILE A 44 -16.38 -14.87 -14.41
CA ILE A 44 -17.84 -14.70 -14.38
C ILE A 44 -18.21 -13.49 -13.52
N ASP A 45 -19.06 -12.58 -13.99
CA ASP A 45 -19.51 -11.44 -13.20
C ASP A 45 -20.50 -11.83 -12.09
N TYR A 46 -20.71 -10.94 -11.10
CA TYR A 46 -21.55 -11.25 -9.94
C TYR A 46 -23.03 -11.47 -10.29
N LYS A 47 -23.56 -10.92 -11.39
CA LYS A 47 -24.96 -11.16 -11.81
C LYS A 47 -25.07 -12.55 -12.42
N SER A 48 -24.17 -12.89 -13.33
CA SER A 48 -24.12 -14.22 -13.96
C SER A 48 -23.85 -15.32 -12.93
N LEU A 49 -23.03 -15.05 -11.91
CA LEU A 49 -22.75 -16.02 -10.85
C LEU A 49 -23.99 -16.42 -10.03
N VAL A 50 -25.00 -15.54 -9.92
CA VAL A 50 -26.29 -15.90 -9.32
C VAL A 50 -27.02 -16.93 -10.20
N ASN A 51 -27.00 -16.73 -11.52
CA ASN A 51 -27.62 -17.66 -12.48
C ASN A 51 -26.86 -18.99 -12.56
N CYS A 52 -25.54 -18.99 -12.39
CA CYS A 52 -24.72 -20.22 -12.34
C CYS A 52 -25.15 -21.17 -11.21
N GLN A 53 -25.83 -20.68 -10.16
CA GLN A 53 -26.40 -21.54 -9.11
C GLN A 53 -27.58 -22.39 -9.60
N LEU A 54 -28.14 -22.08 -10.78
CA LEU A 54 -29.21 -22.82 -11.42
C LEU A 54 -28.68 -23.92 -12.34
N VAL A 55 -27.38 -24.09 -12.51
CA VAL A 55 -26.84 -25.12 -13.41
C VAL A 55 -27.04 -26.53 -12.84
N CYS A 56 -26.66 -26.75 -11.58
CA CYS A 56 -26.84 -28.03 -10.89
C CYS A 56 -26.68 -27.86 -9.36
N LYS A 57 -27.01 -28.90 -8.58
CA LYS A 57 -26.82 -28.91 -7.11
C LYS A 57 -25.37 -28.66 -6.72
N HIS A 58 -24.42 -29.24 -7.45
CA HIS A 58 -22.98 -29.08 -7.17
C HIS A 58 -22.54 -27.62 -7.29
N TRP A 59 -22.86 -26.94 -8.40
CA TRP A 59 -22.52 -25.54 -8.62
C TRP A 59 -23.19 -24.64 -7.58
N LYS A 60 -24.45 -24.89 -7.23
CA LYS A 60 -25.15 -24.16 -6.18
C LYS A 60 -24.38 -24.21 -4.85
N ASN A 61 -23.95 -25.39 -4.43
CA ASN A 61 -23.20 -25.58 -3.18
C ASN A 61 -21.81 -24.93 -3.24
N LEU A 62 -21.07 -25.17 -4.33
CA LEU A 62 -19.75 -24.61 -4.56
C LEU A 62 -19.78 -23.08 -4.53
N ILE A 63 -20.74 -22.48 -5.25
CA ILE A 63 -20.90 -21.04 -5.36
C ILE A 63 -21.18 -20.41 -4.00
N ARG A 64 -22.12 -20.99 -3.24
CA ARG A 64 -22.55 -20.49 -1.93
C ARG A 64 -21.46 -20.62 -0.87
N ASN A 65 -20.77 -21.75 -0.81
CA ASN A 65 -19.86 -22.05 0.29
C ASN A 65 -18.41 -21.57 0.05
N TYR A 66 -18.01 -21.40 -1.22
CA TYR A 66 -16.62 -21.12 -1.56
C TYR A 66 -16.44 -19.93 -2.51
N ILE A 67 -17.13 -19.92 -3.66
CA ILE A 67 -16.86 -18.95 -4.73
C ILE A 67 -17.14 -17.52 -4.31
N TRP A 68 -18.27 -17.24 -3.64
CA TRP A 68 -18.60 -15.88 -3.22
C TRP A 68 -17.54 -15.27 -2.29
N ARG A 69 -17.05 -16.06 -1.32
CA ARG A 69 -15.95 -15.67 -0.43
C ARG A 69 -14.66 -15.41 -1.22
N LYS A 70 -14.26 -16.32 -2.10
CA LYS A 70 -13.03 -16.18 -2.88
C LYS A 70 -13.09 -15.05 -3.90
N LYS A 71 -14.26 -14.80 -4.49
CA LYS A 71 -14.48 -13.67 -5.39
C LYS A 71 -14.37 -12.34 -4.65
N TYR A 72 -14.91 -12.27 -3.44
CA TYR A 72 -14.70 -11.12 -2.55
C TYR A 72 -13.21 -10.92 -2.24
N GLU A 73 -12.51 -11.97 -1.80
CA GLU A 73 -11.08 -11.91 -1.49
C GLU A 73 -10.23 -11.42 -2.68
N SER A 74 -10.55 -11.90 -3.89
CA SER A 74 -9.88 -11.49 -5.12
C SER A 74 -10.09 -10.00 -5.45
N LEU A 75 -11.31 -9.48 -5.24
CA LEU A 75 -11.64 -8.08 -5.55
C LEU A 75 -11.17 -7.08 -4.49
N VAL A 76 -11.15 -7.49 -3.22
CA VAL A 76 -10.87 -6.60 -2.09
C VAL A 76 -9.44 -6.77 -1.55
N GLY A 77 -8.75 -7.85 -1.90
CA GLY A 77 -7.37 -8.13 -1.49
C GLY A 77 -7.23 -8.49 0.00
N LYS A 78 -8.35 -8.69 0.71
CA LYS A 78 -8.40 -9.04 2.14
C LYS A 78 -9.44 -10.13 2.38
N SER A 79 -9.10 -11.08 3.24
CA SER A 79 -10.06 -12.09 3.72
C SER A 79 -10.86 -11.56 4.91
N LEU A 80 -12.13 -11.96 4.97
CA LEU A 80 -12.99 -11.73 6.10
C LEU A 80 -12.62 -12.76 7.19
N CYS A 81 -11.89 -12.34 8.22
CA CYS A 81 -11.49 -13.20 9.34
C CYS A 81 -12.67 -13.40 10.31
N SER A 82 -13.63 -14.25 9.97
CA SER A 82 -14.75 -14.61 10.85
C SER A 82 -14.56 -16.02 11.42
N THR A 83 -14.84 -16.19 12.72
CA THR A 83 -15.01 -17.50 13.36
C THR A 83 -16.33 -18.18 12.97
N GLU A 84 -17.27 -17.41 12.41
CA GLU A 84 -18.57 -17.88 11.94
C GLU A 84 -18.65 -17.93 10.42
N ASP A 85 -19.47 -18.86 9.91
CA ASP A 85 -19.79 -18.98 8.50
C ASP A 85 -20.62 -17.76 8.02
N ILE A 86 -20.04 -16.98 7.11
CA ILE A 86 -20.67 -15.77 6.56
C ILE A 86 -21.54 -16.19 5.38
N SER A 87 -22.83 -15.82 5.43
CA SER A 87 -23.78 -16.07 4.34
C SER A 87 -23.28 -15.54 3.00
N TRP A 88 -23.40 -16.34 1.93
CA TRP A 88 -23.03 -15.94 0.57
C TRP A 88 -23.70 -14.65 0.10
N THR A 89 -24.90 -14.37 0.62
CA THR A 89 -25.68 -13.16 0.30
C THR A 89 -24.99 -11.88 0.78
N VAL A 90 -24.24 -11.95 1.89
CA VAL A 90 -23.43 -10.84 2.41
C VAL A 90 -22.32 -10.52 1.41
N TYR A 91 -21.53 -11.53 0.99
CA TYR A 91 -20.49 -11.33 -0.02
C TYR A 91 -21.04 -10.74 -1.33
N TYR A 92 -22.18 -11.26 -1.81
CA TYR A 92 -22.87 -10.72 -2.98
C TYR A 92 -23.21 -9.24 -2.82
N GLN A 93 -23.83 -8.85 -1.69
CA GLN A 93 -24.22 -7.46 -1.41
C GLN A 93 -23.00 -6.53 -1.36
N ILE A 94 -21.91 -6.98 -0.73
CA ILE A 94 -20.68 -6.19 -0.63
C ILE A 94 -20.05 -5.97 -2.01
N ILE A 95 -19.96 -7.02 -2.83
CA ILE A 95 -19.40 -6.94 -4.19
C ILE A 95 -20.27 -6.05 -5.08
N HIS A 96 -21.60 -6.22 -5.00
CA HIS A 96 -22.55 -5.50 -5.83
C HIS A 96 -22.64 -4.01 -5.46
N LYS A 97 -22.79 -3.68 -4.18
CA LYS A 97 -23.03 -2.30 -3.71
C LYS A 97 -21.76 -1.55 -3.32
N LYS A 98 -20.68 -2.25 -2.98
CA LYS A 98 -19.43 -1.68 -2.45
C LYS A 98 -19.69 -0.59 -1.39
N PRO A 99 -20.39 -0.92 -0.29
CA PRO A 99 -20.91 0.10 0.65
C PRO A 99 -19.84 0.63 1.63
N PHE A 100 -18.75 -0.11 1.86
CA PHE A 100 -17.73 0.26 2.86
C PHE A 100 -16.71 1.27 2.35
N ASN A 101 -16.03 1.93 3.30
CA ASN A 101 -14.91 2.86 3.06
C ASN A 101 -15.24 4.06 2.16
N LYS A 102 -16.51 4.48 2.14
CA LYS A 102 -16.98 5.69 1.46
C LYS A 102 -17.60 6.63 2.49
N ASN A 103 -17.44 7.94 2.26
CA ASN A 103 -18.14 8.94 3.06
C ASN A 103 -19.63 8.93 2.69
N LEU A 104 -20.50 8.75 3.68
CA LEU A 104 -21.95 8.74 3.51
C LEU A 104 -22.59 10.12 3.70
N ILE A 105 -21.83 11.12 4.17
CA ILE A 105 -22.29 12.50 4.27
C ILE A 105 -22.16 13.18 2.90
N LYS A 106 -23.28 13.67 2.37
CA LYS A 106 -23.32 14.44 1.13
C LYS A 106 -23.01 15.91 1.40
N ASN A 107 -22.33 16.56 0.46
CA ASN A 107 -21.99 17.99 0.51
C ASN A 107 -21.35 18.37 1.86
N HIS A 108 -20.28 17.65 2.24
CA HIS A 108 -19.66 17.78 3.56
C HIS A 108 -18.81 19.05 3.75
N SER A 109 -18.43 19.71 2.65
CA SER A 109 -17.60 20.93 2.69
C SER A 109 -18.29 22.16 2.08
N GLY A 110 -19.59 22.08 1.73
CA GLY A 110 -20.37 23.23 1.25
C GLY A 110 -20.26 23.54 -0.26
N GLN A 111 -19.75 22.61 -1.07
CA GLN A 111 -19.61 22.75 -2.53
C GLN A 111 -20.92 23.09 -3.25
N GLU A 112 -22.05 22.62 -2.72
CA GLU A 112 -23.40 22.86 -3.23
C GLU A 112 -24.20 23.74 -2.24
N GLN A 113 -23.51 24.70 -1.61
CA GLN A 113 -24.10 25.54 -0.56
C GLN A 113 -24.67 24.68 0.56
N LEU A 114 -25.92 24.90 0.98
CA LEU A 114 -26.60 24.12 2.03
C LEU A 114 -27.39 22.91 1.50
N LYS A 115 -27.27 22.58 0.21
CA LYS A 115 -27.99 21.44 -0.38
C LYS A 115 -27.62 20.14 0.35
N HIS A 116 -28.59 19.21 0.42
CA HIS A 116 -28.51 17.94 1.16
C HIS A 116 -28.55 18.04 2.69
N TRP A 117 -28.39 19.23 3.25
CA TRP A 117 -28.59 19.46 4.69
C TRP A 117 -30.02 19.91 4.96
N THR A 118 -30.65 19.31 5.97
CA THR A 118 -31.91 19.83 6.53
C THR A 118 -31.56 20.88 7.57
N ILE A 119 -31.95 22.12 7.30
CA ILE A 119 -31.75 23.23 8.23
C ILE A 119 -32.80 23.15 9.33
N ILE A 120 -32.36 23.24 10.59
CA ILE A 120 -33.20 23.15 11.78
C ILE A 120 -33.33 24.51 12.45
N GLY A 121 -32.25 25.30 12.43
CA GLY A 121 -32.24 26.68 12.90
C GLY A 121 -31.31 27.54 12.05
N GLN A 122 -31.76 28.74 11.72
CA GLN A 122 -30.97 29.82 11.14
C GLN A 122 -31.17 31.05 12.02
N GLY A 123 -30.26 31.23 12.96
CA GLY A 123 -30.24 32.41 13.82
C GLY A 123 -29.43 33.53 13.19
N GLY A 124 -29.74 34.77 13.55
CA GLY A 124 -28.96 35.94 13.13
C GLY A 124 -29.04 36.16 11.62
N ASP A 125 -27.89 36.22 10.96
CA ASP A 125 -27.78 36.45 9.51
C ASP A 125 -27.72 35.13 8.69
N ASP A 126 -28.28 34.06 9.25
CA ASP A 126 -28.37 32.72 8.69
C ASP A 126 -27.03 31.95 8.56
N TRP A 127 -27.06 30.86 7.78
CA TRP A 127 -25.88 30.07 7.43
C TRP A 127 -25.31 30.55 6.10
N ILE A 128 -24.00 30.61 5.99
CA ILE A 128 -23.30 30.78 4.70
C ILE A 128 -22.23 29.72 4.49
N VAL A 129 -21.75 29.64 3.26
CA VAL A 129 -20.49 28.96 2.92
C VAL A 129 -19.47 30.02 2.55
N GLU A 130 -18.29 29.94 3.15
CA GLU A 130 -17.15 30.79 2.80
C GLU A 130 -16.14 30.03 1.94
N GLU A 131 -15.57 30.71 0.93
CA GLU A 131 -14.50 30.21 0.05
C GLU A 131 -13.55 31.37 -0.30
N PRO A 132 -12.35 31.50 0.32
CA PRO A 132 -11.84 30.72 1.45
C PRO A 132 -12.45 31.13 2.80
N PRO A 133 -12.31 30.30 3.85
CA PRO A 133 -12.70 30.67 5.21
C PRO A 133 -11.98 31.92 5.72
N LEU A 134 -12.72 32.87 6.28
CA LEU A 134 -12.21 34.15 6.77
C LEU A 134 -11.72 34.08 8.22
N GLY A 135 -10.59 34.68 8.52
CA GLY A 135 -10.10 34.83 9.90
C GLY A 135 -9.75 33.53 10.61
N VAL A 136 -9.48 32.47 9.84
CA VAL A 136 -8.95 31.18 10.28
C VAL A 136 -7.81 30.74 9.34
N PRO A 137 -6.92 29.82 9.76
CA PRO A 137 -5.92 29.25 8.86
C PRO A 137 -6.55 28.45 7.72
N GLU A 138 -5.72 28.07 6.75
CA GLU A 138 -6.14 27.16 5.68
C GLU A 138 -6.76 25.88 6.25
N VAL A 139 -7.82 25.40 5.58
CA VAL A 139 -8.52 24.17 5.92
C VAL A 139 -7.51 23.01 5.83
N PRO A 140 -7.44 22.11 6.82
CA PRO A 140 -6.58 20.93 6.76
C PRO A 140 -6.84 20.11 5.50
N LYS A 141 -5.79 19.58 4.86
CA LYS A 141 -5.89 18.84 3.59
C LYS A 141 -6.86 17.66 3.68
N GLU A 142 -6.95 17.03 4.84
CA GLU A 142 -7.83 15.89 5.14
C GLU A 142 -9.31 16.28 5.15
N ALA A 143 -9.62 17.57 5.34
CA ALA A 143 -10.97 18.12 5.38
C ALA A 143 -11.41 18.75 4.05
N GLN A 144 -10.47 18.95 3.11
CA GLN A 144 -10.72 19.56 1.81
C GLN A 144 -11.42 18.60 0.85
N PHE A 145 -12.21 19.18 -0.05
CA PHE A 145 -12.81 18.48 -1.19
C PHE A 145 -12.46 19.26 -2.47
N ASP A 146 -11.90 18.58 -3.46
CA ASP A 146 -11.45 19.14 -4.76
C ASP A 146 -10.45 20.32 -4.63
N ASP A 147 -9.47 20.25 -3.72
CA ASP A 147 -8.42 21.25 -3.46
C ASP A 147 -8.92 22.67 -3.12
N LYS A 148 -10.20 22.82 -2.80
CA LYS A 148 -10.83 24.11 -2.50
C LYS A 148 -11.07 24.31 -1.01
N GLN A 149 -10.74 25.51 -0.55
CA GLN A 149 -10.87 25.94 0.85
C GLN A 149 -12.32 26.36 1.11
N ARG A 150 -13.12 25.51 1.76
CA ARG A 150 -14.52 25.84 2.07
C ARG A 150 -14.93 25.43 3.47
N CYS A 151 -15.84 26.20 4.06
CA CYS A 151 -16.51 25.80 5.28
C CYS A 151 -17.92 26.40 5.37
N PHE A 152 -18.78 25.75 6.14
CA PHE A 152 -20.02 26.34 6.61
C PHE A 152 -19.72 27.27 7.78
N VAL A 153 -20.41 28.41 7.87
CA VAL A 153 -20.23 29.40 8.93
C VAL A 153 -21.57 29.78 9.54
N THR A 154 -21.58 29.87 10.87
CA THR A 154 -22.73 30.27 11.68
C THR A 154 -22.70 31.75 12.04
N SER A 155 -23.84 32.28 12.45
CA SER A 155 -24.01 33.67 12.86
C SER A 155 -23.97 33.83 14.40
N TYR A 156 -24.52 34.93 14.91
CA TYR A 156 -24.51 35.33 16.33
C TYR A 156 -25.69 34.77 17.17
N VAL A 157 -26.56 33.97 16.55
CA VAL A 157 -27.64 33.22 17.20
C VAL A 157 -27.53 31.77 16.72
N PRO A 158 -27.91 30.75 17.52
CA PRO A 158 -27.73 29.35 17.17
C PRO A 158 -28.22 28.99 15.77
N CYS A 159 -27.29 28.45 14.99
CA CYS A 159 -27.51 27.93 13.66
C CYS A 159 -27.28 26.42 13.71
N THR A 160 -28.28 25.63 13.29
CA THR A 160 -28.27 24.16 13.40
C THR A 160 -28.68 23.53 12.08
N LYS A 161 -27.93 22.53 11.61
CA LYS A 161 -28.30 21.72 10.43
C LYS A 161 -28.00 20.24 10.65
N ARG A 162 -28.70 19.37 9.91
CA ARG A 162 -28.57 17.92 10.05
C ARG A 162 -28.69 17.16 8.73
N GLN A 163 -28.15 15.95 8.71
CA GLN A 163 -28.33 14.98 7.64
C GLN A 163 -28.69 13.61 8.23
N ILE A 164 -29.65 12.92 7.63
CA ILE A 164 -30.01 11.55 8.02
C ILE A 164 -29.54 10.61 6.90
N VAL A 165 -28.57 9.76 7.23
CA VAL A 165 -28.06 8.72 6.33
C VAL A 165 -28.88 7.45 6.52
N CYS A 166 -29.54 6.97 5.47
CA CYS A 166 -30.26 5.70 5.49
C CYS A 166 -29.33 4.57 5.03
N LEU A 167 -28.87 3.74 5.96
CA LEU A 167 -27.86 2.71 5.66
C LEU A 167 -28.38 1.65 4.69
N VAL A 168 -29.67 1.32 4.74
CA VAL A 168 -30.27 0.36 3.82
C VAL A 168 -30.23 0.87 2.37
N SER A 169 -30.48 2.17 2.14
CA SER A 169 -30.38 2.73 0.78
C SER A 169 -28.94 2.86 0.31
N GLU A 170 -27.99 3.04 1.23
CA GLU A 170 -26.55 3.05 0.93
C GLU A 170 -25.96 1.64 0.72
N GLY A 171 -26.79 0.59 0.82
CA GLY A 171 -26.42 -0.79 0.47
C GLY A 171 -26.00 -1.68 1.64
N PHE A 172 -26.17 -1.22 2.88
CA PHE A 172 -25.96 -2.02 4.08
C PHE A 172 -27.22 -2.83 4.41
N SER A 173 -27.15 -4.15 4.32
CA SER A 173 -28.29 -5.00 4.66
C SER A 173 -28.53 -5.08 6.17
N PRO A 174 -29.76 -5.35 6.61
CA PRO A 174 -30.08 -5.67 8.00
C PRO A 174 -29.16 -6.73 8.61
N GLU A 175 -28.86 -7.80 7.85
CA GLU A 175 -27.97 -8.87 8.29
C GLU A 175 -26.56 -8.35 8.60
N ILE A 176 -26.00 -7.50 7.72
CA ILE A 176 -24.68 -6.88 7.92
C ILE A 176 -24.67 -6.05 9.22
N LEU A 177 -25.69 -5.21 9.41
CA LEU A 177 -25.75 -4.27 10.53
C LEU A 177 -26.07 -4.96 11.86
N ASP A 178 -26.95 -5.95 11.87
CA ASP A 178 -27.44 -6.57 13.10
C ASP A 178 -26.48 -7.65 13.61
N LYS A 179 -25.95 -8.48 12.69
CA LYS A 179 -25.11 -9.62 13.04
C LYS A 179 -23.64 -9.24 13.17
N TYR A 180 -23.09 -8.57 12.16
CA TYR A 180 -21.64 -8.31 12.08
C TYR A 180 -21.23 -6.95 12.64
N GLN A 181 -22.18 -6.02 12.81
CA GLN A 181 -22.01 -4.71 13.45
C GLN A 181 -20.69 -4.01 13.06
N PRO A 182 -20.46 -3.74 11.75
CA PRO A 182 -19.23 -3.09 11.28
C PRO A 182 -19.02 -1.74 11.95
N SER A 183 -17.76 -1.35 12.18
CA SER A 183 -17.46 -0.13 12.91
C SER A 183 -17.79 1.12 12.10
N ILE A 184 -18.30 2.14 12.78
CA ILE A 184 -18.81 3.37 12.17
C ILE A 184 -17.89 4.50 12.65
N ASN A 185 -17.04 4.97 11.77
CA ASN A 185 -16.13 6.08 12.03
C ASN A 185 -16.82 7.37 11.61
N ILE A 186 -16.89 8.35 12.51
CA ILE A 186 -17.46 9.67 12.24
C ILE A 186 -16.48 10.76 12.64
N GLY A 187 -16.62 11.93 12.04
CA GLY A 187 -15.84 13.11 12.43
C GLY A 187 -16.17 14.34 11.60
N GLU A 188 -15.63 15.47 12.04
CA GLU A 188 -15.74 16.77 11.39
C GLU A 188 -14.62 17.70 11.88
N TRP A 189 -14.22 18.65 11.03
CA TRP A 189 -13.34 19.74 11.40
C TRP A 189 -14.13 20.99 11.74
N TYR A 190 -13.73 21.67 12.81
CA TYR A 190 -14.38 22.88 13.28
C TYR A 190 -13.38 23.93 13.78
N SER A 191 -13.77 25.20 13.76
CA SER A 191 -12.92 26.33 14.15
C SER A 191 -13.76 27.58 14.48
N CYS A 192 -13.10 28.65 14.90
CA CYS A 192 -13.66 30.01 14.93
C CYS A 192 -12.56 31.04 14.68
N ARG A 193 -12.99 32.29 14.42
CA ARG A 193 -12.07 33.37 14.09
C ARG A 193 -11.16 33.74 15.26
N TRP A 194 -10.00 34.30 14.96
CA TRP A 194 -9.06 34.85 15.96
C TRP A 194 -9.67 35.97 16.83
N ASP A 195 -10.64 36.73 16.32
CA ASP A 195 -11.23 37.91 16.98
C ASP A 195 -12.57 37.65 17.66
N CYS A 196 -13.19 36.48 17.44
CA CYS A 196 -14.50 36.14 17.99
C CYS A 196 -14.53 34.68 18.50
N PRO A 197 -14.66 34.48 19.82
CA PRO A 197 -14.93 33.16 20.37
C PRO A 197 -16.28 32.63 19.89
N ALA A 198 -16.41 31.31 19.81
CA ALA A 198 -17.62 30.66 19.33
C ALA A 198 -17.93 29.37 20.09
N TYR A 199 -19.16 28.91 19.99
CA TYR A 199 -19.61 27.63 20.50
C TYR A 199 -19.91 26.68 19.36
N TYR A 200 -19.36 25.48 19.42
CA TYR A 200 -19.61 24.40 18.48
C TYR A 200 -20.20 23.19 19.21
N ARG A 201 -21.21 22.56 18.61
CA ARG A 201 -21.85 21.35 19.11
C ARG A 201 -22.07 20.38 17.96
N CYS A 202 -21.80 19.09 18.21
CA CYS A 202 -22.09 18.01 17.28
C CYS A 202 -22.76 16.84 18.01
N SER A 203 -23.85 16.32 17.44
CA SER A 203 -24.62 15.20 17.96
C SER A 203 -24.85 14.17 16.85
N ILE A 204 -24.33 12.96 17.07
CA ILE A 204 -24.50 11.83 16.18
C ILE A 204 -25.36 10.78 16.88
N ARG A 205 -26.46 10.38 16.25
CA ARG A 205 -27.37 9.35 16.78
C ARG A 205 -27.49 8.17 15.83
N LEU A 206 -27.27 6.98 16.38
CA LEU A 206 -27.59 5.72 15.76
C LEU A 206 -29.08 5.45 15.95
N LEU A 207 -29.82 5.25 14.86
CA LEU A 207 -31.27 5.14 14.88
C LEU A 207 -31.75 3.82 14.28
N ASP A 208 -32.79 3.25 14.88
CA ASP A 208 -33.47 2.08 14.34
C ASP A 208 -34.46 2.44 13.20
N ALA A 209 -35.15 1.43 12.67
CA ALA A 209 -36.16 1.62 11.62
C ALA A 209 -37.31 2.59 12.01
N LYS A 210 -37.63 2.66 13.31
CA LYS A 210 -38.68 3.50 13.90
C LYS A 210 -38.15 4.87 14.37
N ASN A 211 -36.92 5.22 14.01
CA ASN A 211 -36.21 6.43 14.45
C ASN A 211 -35.99 6.51 15.98
N ARG A 212 -36.01 5.37 16.69
CA ARG A 212 -35.62 5.31 18.09
C ARG A 212 -34.10 5.28 18.18
N THR A 213 -33.56 5.99 19.16
CA THR A 213 -32.12 6.06 19.39
C THR A 213 -31.61 4.75 19.99
N ILE A 214 -30.58 4.20 19.36
CA ILE A 214 -29.83 3.03 19.81
C ILE A 214 -28.62 3.49 20.61
N ASP A 215 -27.86 4.44 20.06
CA ASP A 215 -26.66 5.01 20.68
C ASP A 215 -26.51 6.48 20.27
N THR A 216 -25.81 7.27 21.08
CA THR A 216 -25.59 8.70 20.87
C THR A 216 -24.17 9.09 21.25
N PHE A 217 -23.53 9.83 20.35
CA PHE A 217 -22.33 10.59 20.65
C PHE A 217 -22.68 12.08 20.63
N ASN A 218 -22.39 12.78 21.72
CA ASN A 218 -22.51 14.23 21.82
C ASN A 218 -21.13 14.82 22.10
N PHE A 219 -20.80 15.87 21.37
CA PHE A 219 -19.59 16.64 21.51
C PHE A 219 -19.95 18.13 21.55
N ASP A 220 -19.32 18.84 22.47
CA ASP A 220 -19.57 20.24 22.76
C ASP A 220 -18.23 20.92 23.04
N ASP A 221 -17.99 22.06 22.40
CA ASP A 221 -16.77 22.83 22.61
C ASP A 221 -17.06 24.34 22.59
N THR A 222 -16.40 25.07 23.48
CA THR A 222 -16.42 26.53 23.51
C THR A 222 -15.02 27.02 23.18
N ILE A 223 -14.85 27.51 21.96
CA ILE A 223 -13.56 27.90 21.39
C ILE A 223 -13.26 29.34 21.84
N ILE A 224 -12.31 29.48 22.75
CA ILE A 224 -11.90 30.73 23.40
C ILE A 224 -10.37 30.86 23.45
N ASP A 225 -9.87 32.09 23.43
CA ASP A 225 -8.47 32.47 23.62
C ASP A 225 -7.51 31.65 22.74
N GLU A 226 -6.59 30.89 23.33
CA GLU A 226 -5.55 30.11 22.65
C GLU A 226 -6.08 29.01 21.72
N THR A 227 -7.36 28.64 21.86
CA THR A 227 -8.00 27.64 20.98
C THR A 227 -8.64 28.25 19.73
N GLN A 228 -8.76 29.58 19.66
CA GLN A 228 -9.26 30.29 18.49
C GLN A 228 -8.25 30.24 17.34
N ASN A 229 -8.71 30.48 16.10
CA ASN A 229 -7.85 30.55 14.92
C ASN A 229 -7.05 29.26 14.66
N ILE A 230 -7.58 28.11 15.08
CA ILE A 230 -7.01 26.78 14.86
C ILE A 230 -8.14 25.85 14.43
N TRP A 231 -7.86 24.97 13.48
CA TRP A 231 -8.79 23.90 13.10
C TRP A 231 -8.67 22.73 14.05
N HIS A 232 -9.77 22.39 14.71
CA HIS A 232 -9.89 21.24 15.60
C HIS A 232 -10.61 20.10 14.87
N HIS A 233 -10.28 18.87 15.22
CA HIS A 233 -10.90 17.68 14.64
C HIS A 233 -11.57 16.86 15.73
N MET A 234 -12.89 16.73 15.62
CA MET A 234 -13.66 15.81 16.45
C MET A 234 -13.79 14.48 15.70
N SER A 235 -13.58 13.35 16.39
CA SER A 235 -13.85 12.02 15.82
C SER A 235 -14.39 11.04 16.85
N HIS A 236 -15.14 10.05 16.39
CA HIS A 236 -15.66 8.97 17.22
C HIS A 236 -15.82 7.68 16.40
N GLU A 237 -15.74 6.53 17.07
CA GLU A 237 -15.96 5.23 16.45
C GLU A 237 -17.00 4.43 17.25
N PHE A 238 -18.17 4.18 16.65
CA PHE A 238 -19.16 3.27 17.22
C PHE A 238 -18.76 1.82 16.91
N LYS A 239 -18.76 0.98 17.95
CA LYS A 239 -18.57 -0.48 17.88
C LYS A 239 -19.59 -1.15 18.78
N ASN A 240 -19.95 -2.39 18.46
CA ASN A 240 -20.81 -3.21 19.30
C ASN A 240 -22.13 -2.50 19.70
N TYR A 241 -22.71 -1.73 18.77
CA TYR A 241 -23.91 -0.91 19.00
C TYR A 241 -25.20 -1.72 19.13
N GLY A 242 -25.12 -3.05 19.04
CA GLY A 242 -26.28 -3.94 19.09
C GLY A 242 -27.09 -3.97 17.79
N PRO A 243 -28.07 -4.87 17.70
CA PRO A 243 -28.89 -5.01 16.51
C PRO A 243 -29.91 -3.86 16.37
N GLY A 244 -30.39 -3.64 15.15
CA GLY A 244 -31.50 -2.76 14.84
C GLY A 244 -31.12 -1.47 14.12
N LEU A 245 -29.83 -1.17 13.97
CA LEU A 245 -29.34 0.05 13.32
C LEU A 245 -29.81 0.13 11.86
N ARG A 246 -30.45 1.25 11.47
CA ARG A 246 -30.88 1.50 10.08
C ARG A 246 -30.52 2.88 9.56
N LYS A 247 -30.39 3.87 10.44
CA LYS A 247 -30.10 5.25 10.05
C LYS A 247 -29.07 5.86 10.99
N ILE A 248 -28.31 6.82 10.48
CA ILE A 248 -27.41 7.65 11.27
C ILE A 248 -27.87 9.09 11.09
N LEU A 249 -28.18 9.76 12.19
CA LEU A 249 -28.47 11.18 12.20
C LEU A 249 -27.21 11.93 12.61
N PHE A 250 -26.69 12.76 11.71
CA PHE A 250 -25.56 13.66 11.95
C PHE A 250 -26.11 15.08 12.07
N GLN A 251 -25.93 15.73 13.22
CA GLN A 251 -26.40 17.09 13.47
C GLN A 251 -25.28 17.90 14.09
N HIS A 252 -25.07 19.12 13.59
CA HIS A 252 -24.15 20.07 14.20
C HIS A 252 -24.76 21.46 14.30
N GLU A 253 -24.15 22.25 15.17
CA GLU A 253 -24.63 23.56 15.56
C GLU A 253 -23.45 24.46 15.89
N GLY A 254 -23.64 25.75 15.67
CA GLY A 254 -22.74 26.75 16.22
C GLY A 254 -23.38 28.11 16.39
N GLN A 255 -22.69 28.95 17.15
CA GLN A 255 -23.00 30.37 17.33
C GLN A 255 -21.75 31.12 17.77
N ASP A 256 -21.73 32.44 17.56
CA ASP A 256 -20.71 33.29 18.16
C ASP A 256 -20.90 33.46 19.68
N LYS A 257 -19.94 34.09 20.36
CA LYS A 257 -20.02 34.47 21.78
C LYS A 257 -19.99 35.97 22.03
N ARG A 258 -19.87 36.80 20.97
CA ARG A 258 -19.79 38.26 21.06
C ARG A 258 -21.07 38.97 20.61
N PHE A 259 -22.00 38.24 20.02
CA PHE A 259 -23.24 38.75 19.45
C PHE A 259 -23.01 39.80 18.36
N TRP A 260 -21.99 39.60 17.52
CA TRP A 260 -21.63 40.50 16.44
C TRP A 260 -22.40 40.17 15.17
N ALA A 261 -23.12 41.15 14.63
CA ALA A 261 -23.82 41.02 13.35
C ALA A 261 -22.87 40.51 12.26
N GLY A 262 -23.33 39.55 11.45
CA GLY A 262 -22.54 38.83 10.45
C GLY A 262 -22.26 37.37 10.81
N HIS A 263 -21.16 36.85 10.25
CA HIS A 263 -20.80 35.43 10.26
C HIS A 263 -19.54 35.20 11.10
N TYR A 264 -19.65 35.52 12.38
CA TYR A 264 -18.56 35.42 13.36
C TYR A 264 -18.64 34.16 14.23
N GLY A 265 -19.63 33.31 14.01
CA GLY A 265 -19.80 32.06 14.74
C GLY A 265 -18.80 30.97 14.34
N SER A 266 -19.06 29.75 14.79
CA SER A 266 -18.27 28.59 14.45
C SER A 266 -18.25 28.32 12.95
N LYS A 267 -17.12 27.77 12.51
CA LYS A 267 -16.83 27.31 11.15
C LYS A 267 -16.66 25.80 11.16
N MET A 268 -17.18 25.09 10.17
CA MET A 268 -17.09 23.63 10.12
C MET A 268 -17.06 23.08 8.70
N THR A 269 -16.34 21.98 8.49
CA THR A 269 -16.14 21.38 7.18
C THR A 269 -15.63 19.94 7.28
N GLY A 270 -15.62 19.20 6.18
CA GLY A 270 -15.05 17.85 6.13
C GLY A 270 -15.80 16.81 6.96
N ALA A 271 -17.10 16.99 7.18
CA ALA A 271 -17.93 16.02 7.91
C ALA A 271 -17.92 14.65 7.22
N TYR A 272 -17.75 13.57 7.99
CA TYR A 272 -17.80 12.23 7.45
C TYR A 272 -18.51 11.21 8.33
N VAL A 273 -19.08 10.22 7.65
CA VAL A 273 -19.57 8.96 8.21
C VAL A 273 -19.04 7.86 7.32
N ILE A 274 -18.11 7.04 7.83
CA ILE A 274 -17.45 5.96 7.08
C ILE A 274 -17.65 4.66 7.85
N ILE A 275 -18.27 3.68 7.19
CA ILE A 275 -18.44 2.34 7.76
C ILE A 275 -17.29 1.44 7.27
N LYS A 276 -16.58 0.82 8.22
CA LYS A 276 -15.46 -0.08 7.98
C LYS A 276 -15.85 -1.50 8.37
N PHE A 277 -15.65 -2.44 7.44
CA PHE A 277 -15.88 -3.84 7.71
C PHE A 277 -14.63 -4.46 8.34
N ASN A 278 -14.57 -4.40 9.67
CA ASN A 278 -13.49 -5.00 10.45
C ASN A 278 -14.03 -6.25 11.15
N LEU A 279 -13.67 -7.43 10.65
CA LEU A 279 -13.78 -8.63 11.47
C LEU A 279 -12.55 -8.71 12.38
N GLN A 280 -12.79 -8.90 13.67
CA GLN A 280 -11.73 -9.03 14.67
C GLN A 280 -10.77 -10.17 14.28
N ILE A 281 -9.49 -9.97 14.56
CA ILE A 281 -8.49 -11.04 14.52
C ILE A 281 -8.88 -12.00 15.64
N ALA A 282 -9.49 -13.14 15.31
CA ALA A 282 -9.47 -14.27 16.22
C ALA A 282 -8.02 -14.71 16.36
N ASP A 283 -7.54 -14.74 17.60
CA ASP A 283 -6.16 -15.08 17.94
C ASP A 283 -5.68 -16.34 17.21
N LYS A 284 -4.49 -16.20 16.62
CA LYS A 284 -3.70 -17.21 15.92
C LYS A 284 -4.09 -18.65 16.27
N PHE A 285 -4.73 -19.33 15.32
CA PHE A 285 -4.73 -20.79 15.28
C PHE A 285 -3.28 -21.29 15.40
N ASN A 286 -3.13 -22.27 16.28
CA ASN A 286 -1.90 -22.64 16.99
C ASN A 286 -0.81 -23.22 16.04
N TYR A 287 -0.01 -22.37 15.41
CA TYR A 287 1.20 -22.75 14.65
C TYR A 287 2.24 -23.55 15.47
N LYS A 288 2.09 -23.59 16.80
CA LYS A 288 2.95 -24.34 17.73
C LYS A 288 2.75 -25.86 17.68
N LEU A 289 1.61 -26.37 17.18
CA LEU A 289 1.39 -27.82 17.12
C LEU A 289 2.12 -28.48 15.94
N PHE A 290 2.37 -27.74 14.85
CA PHE A 290 3.08 -28.23 13.66
C PHE A 290 4.61 -28.22 13.83
N LEU A 291 5.14 -27.32 14.68
CA LEU A 291 6.58 -27.19 14.94
C LEU A 291 7.16 -28.24 15.89
N LYS A 292 6.32 -29.12 16.47
CA LYS A 292 6.78 -30.18 17.37
C LYS A 292 7.27 -31.44 16.62
N ILE A 293 7.07 -31.54 15.30
CA ILE A 293 7.35 -32.78 14.57
C ILE A 293 8.70 -32.82 13.85
N HIS A 294 9.35 -31.74 13.42
CA HIS A 294 10.62 -31.87 12.67
C HIS A 294 11.75 -30.95 13.15
N ARG A 295 12.57 -31.49 14.06
CA ARG A 295 13.99 -31.09 14.23
C ARG A 295 14.87 -32.21 13.67
N LYS A 296 15.61 -31.95 12.60
CA LYS A 296 17.10 -32.02 12.62
C LYS A 296 17.76 -31.53 11.33
N LYS A 297 18.83 -30.77 11.53
CA LYS A 297 19.77 -30.17 10.56
C LYS A 297 20.70 -31.21 9.93
N LYS A 298 20.24 -32.03 8.98
CA LYS A 298 21.14 -32.96 8.27
C LYS A 298 21.00 -32.98 6.74
N MET A 299 20.10 -32.20 6.14
CA MET A 299 19.80 -32.30 4.70
C MET A 299 20.47 -31.24 3.82
N GLU A 300 20.94 -30.11 4.38
CA GLU A 300 21.57 -29.05 3.58
C GLU A 300 22.92 -29.47 2.95
N SER A 301 23.57 -30.51 3.47
CA SER A 301 24.82 -31.04 2.90
C SER A 301 24.64 -32.21 1.93
N MET A 302 23.45 -32.82 1.83
CA MET A 302 23.20 -33.96 0.91
C MET A 302 22.59 -33.53 -0.43
N ALA A 303 22.02 -32.32 -0.53
CA ALA A 303 21.38 -31.83 -1.74
C ALA A 303 22.36 -31.34 -2.82
N ILE A 304 23.64 -31.11 -2.47
CA ILE A 304 24.66 -30.60 -3.39
C ILE A 304 25.49 -31.74 -4.02
N ASP A 305 25.55 -32.92 -3.38
CA ASP A 305 26.42 -34.03 -3.84
C ASP A 305 25.70 -35.08 -4.72
N ASN A 306 24.37 -35.06 -4.81
CA ASN A 306 23.57 -36.10 -5.51
C ASN A 306 23.06 -35.66 -6.90
N GLU A 307 23.86 -34.95 -7.70
CA GLU A 307 23.54 -34.70 -9.11
C GLU A 307 23.74 -35.95 -10.01
N ASN A 308 24.53 -36.92 -9.57
CA ASN A 308 24.80 -38.15 -10.33
C ASN A 308 24.44 -39.37 -9.47
N GLN A 309 23.54 -40.22 -9.98
CA GLN A 309 23.02 -41.48 -9.40
C GLN A 309 21.69 -41.38 -8.65
N MET A 310 20.59 -41.21 -9.38
CA MET A 310 19.32 -41.88 -9.05
C MET A 310 18.61 -42.26 -10.35
N GLU A 311 18.66 -43.54 -10.71
CA GLU A 311 17.79 -44.11 -11.74
C GLU A 311 16.34 -44.05 -11.23
N TYR A 312 15.45 -43.49 -12.05
CA TYR A 312 14.02 -43.41 -11.77
C TYR A 312 13.29 -44.08 -12.92
N GLU A 313 12.45 -45.06 -12.62
CA GLU A 313 11.60 -45.78 -13.58
C GLU A 313 10.77 -44.82 -14.45
N GLU A 314 10.62 -45.18 -15.72
CA GLU A 314 10.25 -44.27 -16.81
C GLU A 314 8.74 -44.07 -17.01
N ASN A 315 7.90 -44.60 -16.13
CA ASN A 315 6.45 -44.46 -16.24
C ASN A 315 5.83 -44.24 -14.87
N ASN A 316 5.18 -43.09 -14.66
CA ASN A 316 3.83 -43.00 -14.08
C ASN A 316 3.47 -41.56 -13.71
N ASN A 317 2.18 -41.24 -13.85
CA ASN A 317 1.48 -40.02 -13.40
C ASN A 317 1.53 -39.78 -11.87
N ASN A 318 2.54 -40.28 -11.17
CA ASN A 318 2.68 -40.36 -9.72
C ASN A 318 2.81 -38.99 -9.02
N GLY A 319 3.03 -37.90 -9.76
CA GLY A 319 3.05 -36.54 -9.22
C GLY A 319 1.70 -35.83 -9.24
N LEU A 320 0.79 -36.20 -10.13
CA LEU A 320 -0.49 -35.49 -10.27
C LEU A 320 -1.62 -36.16 -9.49
N LEU A 321 -1.34 -37.28 -8.84
CA LEU A 321 -2.29 -37.99 -7.98
C LEU A 321 -2.03 -37.64 -6.52
N ILE A 322 -2.96 -36.93 -5.88
CA ILE A 322 -2.96 -36.72 -4.43
C ILE A 322 -4.22 -37.37 -3.87
N CYS A 323 -4.05 -38.35 -2.97
CA CYS A 323 -5.15 -39.15 -2.42
C CYS A 323 -6.00 -39.83 -3.52
N ASP A 324 -5.35 -40.46 -4.50
CA ASP A 324 -5.98 -41.14 -5.66
C ASP A 324 -6.83 -40.24 -6.56
N LYS A 325 -6.68 -38.91 -6.44
CA LYS A 325 -7.36 -37.93 -7.28
C LYS A 325 -6.37 -37.19 -8.15
N TYR A 326 -6.67 -37.10 -9.44
CA TYR A 326 -5.87 -36.35 -10.40
C TYR A 326 -6.04 -34.85 -10.18
N ILE A 327 -4.93 -34.15 -10.08
CA ILE A 327 -4.82 -32.70 -9.96
C ILE A 327 -4.18 -32.16 -11.25
N PRO A 328 -4.77 -31.17 -11.92
CA PRO A 328 -4.14 -30.49 -13.04
C PRO A 328 -2.81 -29.84 -12.66
N GLU A 329 -1.87 -29.85 -13.59
CA GLU A 329 -0.54 -29.26 -13.41
C GLU A 329 -0.61 -27.77 -13.04
N GLU A 330 -1.59 -27.02 -13.56
CA GLU A 330 -1.80 -25.61 -13.24
C GLU A 330 -2.24 -25.40 -11.79
N LEU A 331 -3.06 -26.31 -11.26
CA LEU A 331 -3.51 -26.25 -9.87
C LEU A 331 -2.36 -26.61 -8.93
N LEU A 332 -1.65 -27.71 -9.23
CA LEU A 332 -0.44 -28.08 -8.51
C LEU A 332 0.56 -26.91 -8.50
N SER A 333 0.73 -26.25 -9.64
CA SER A 333 1.59 -25.08 -9.75
C SER A 333 1.16 -23.95 -8.82
N LYS A 334 -0.14 -23.61 -8.79
CA LYS A 334 -0.66 -22.60 -7.85
C LYS A 334 -0.43 -23.00 -6.39
N ILE A 335 -0.63 -24.27 -6.05
CA ILE A 335 -0.36 -24.77 -4.69
C ILE A 335 1.10 -24.54 -4.30
N LEU A 336 2.02 -24.98 -5.15
CA LEU A 336 3.46 -24.85 -4.93
C LEU A 336 3.92 -23.37 -4.91
N ILE A 337 3.33 -22.51 -5.74
CA ILE A 337 3.67 -21.08 -5.81
C ILE A 337 3.16 -20.32 -4.58
N TYR A 338 1.91 -20.50 -4.18
CA TYR A 338 1.26 -19.62 -3.18
C TYR A 338 1.29 -20.18 -1.75
N PHE A 339 1.24 -21.51 -1.59
CA PHE A 339 0.99 -22.13 -0.28
C PHE A 339 2.20 -22.88 0.28
N VAL A 340 3.17 -23.24 -0.57
CA VAL A 340 4.40 -23.91 -0.13
C VAL A 340 5.52 -22.89 0.02
N ASP A 341 6.17 -22.88 1.19
CA ASP A 341 7.33 -22.02 1.43
C ASP A 341 8.56 -22.51 0.65
N TYR A 342 9.51 -21.59 0.42
CA TYR A 342 10.67 -21.89 -0.42
C TYR A 342 11.59 -22.98 0.17
N LYS A 343 11.62 -23.18 1.49
CA LYS A 343 12.41 -24.27 2.08
C LYS A 343 11.75 -25.61 1.81
N SER A 344 10.42 -25.67 1.93
CA SER A 344 9.64 -26.87 1.62
C SER A 344 9.67 -27.23 0.14
N LEU A 345 9.81 -26.25 -0.78
CA LEU A 345 9.97 -26.53 -2.22
C LEU A 345 11.23 -27.37 -2.53
N LEU A 346 12.30 -27.23 -1.74
CA LEU A 346 13.50 -28.07 -1.86
C LEU A 346 13.26 -29.55 -1.54
N ASN A 347 12.22 -29.85 -0.75
CA ASN A 347 11.78 -31.22 -0.50
C ASN A 347 10.74 -31.68 -1.54
N CYS A 348 9.89 -30.77 -2.02
CA CYS A 348 8.86 -31.06 -3.02
C CYS A 348 9.47 -31.55 -4.35
N GLN A 349 10.66 -31.06 -4.71
CA GLN A 349 11.40 -31.55 -5.90
C GLN A 349 11.90 -32.99 -5.77
N LEU A 350 11.87 -33.59 -4.57
CA LEU A 350 12.25 -34.99 -4.33
C LEU A 350 11.06 -35.94 -4.41
N VAL A 351 9.83 -35.42 -4.56
CA VAL A 351 8.60 -36.22 -4.58
C VAL A 351 8.53 -37.08 -5.84
N CYS A 352 8.72 -36.50 -7.02
CA CYS A 352 8.81 -37.22 -8.29
C CYS A 352 9.47 -36.38 -9.38
N LYS A 353 9.81 -37.01 -10.53
CA LYS A 353 10.37 -36.35 -11.72
C LYS A 353 9.52 -35.18 -12.20
N HIS A 354 8.19 -35.33 -12.21
CA HIS A 354 7.28 -34.31 -12.68
C HIS A 354 7.29 -33.05 -11.78
N TRP A 355 7.26 -33.23 -10.46
CA TRP A 355 7.36 -32.11 -9.51
C TRP A 355 8.72 -31.43 -9.60
N LYS A 356 9.80 -32.20 -9.73
CA LYS A 356 11.15 -31.63 -9.96
C LYS A 356 11.17 -30.76 -11.21
N TYR A 357 10.65 -31.27 -12.32
CA TYR A 357 10.56 -30.54 -13.58
C TYR A 357 9.73 -29.25 -13.44
N LEU A 358 8.53 -29.35 -12.87
CA LEU A 358 7.65 -28.20 -12.67
C LEU A 358 8.29 -27.14 -11.78
N ILE A 359 8.92 -27.57 -10.68
CA ILE A 359 9.56 -26.69 -9.70
C ILE A 359 10.73 -25.93 -10.34
N HIS A 360 11.60 -26.64 -11.06
CA HIS A 360 12.80 -26.09 -11.70
C HIS A 360 12.46 -25.14 -12.83
N ASN A 361 11.50 -25.49 -13.69
CA ASN A 361 11.20 -24.75 -14.92
C ASN A 361 10.15 -23.64 -14.74
N TYR A 362 9.28 -23.74 -13.72
CA TYR A 362 8.13 -22.83 -13.61
C TYR A 362 7.98 -22.21 -12.21
N ILE A 363 7.92 -23.03 -11.15
CA ILE A 363 7.52 -22.56 -9.80
C ILE A 363 8.52 -21.56 -9.24
N TRP A 364 9.83 -21.86 -9.33
CA TRP A 364 10.87 -20.98 -8.81
C TRP A 364 10.82 -19.58 -9.44
N ARG A 365 10.71 -19.53 -10.78
CA ARG A 365 10.54 -18.28 -11.52
C ARG A 365 9.31 -17.53 -11.04
N ARG A 366 8.12 -18.14 -11.10
CA ARG A 366 6.85 -17.49 -10.71
C ARG A 366 6.87 -16.98 -9.27
N LYS A 367 7.41 -17.76 -8.34
CA LYS A 367 7.49 -17.36 -6.94
C LYS A 367 8.47 -16.20 -6.74
N SER A 368 9.56 -16.14 -7.51
CA SER A 368 10.48 -14.99 -7.49
C SER A 368 9.86 -13.74 -8.13
N GLU A 369 9.09 -13.86 -9.21
CA GLU A 369 8.33 -12.75 -9.83
C GLU A 369 7.39 -12.09 -8.81
N LEU A 370 6.69 -12.89 -7.98
CA LEU A 370 5.83 -12.38 -6.92
C LEU A 370 6.59 -11.59 -5.85
N ILE A 371 7.85 -11.92 -5.58
CA ILE A 371 8.68 -11.23 -4.58
C ILE A 371 9.30 -9.96 -5.16
N VAL A 372 9.77 -10.02 -6.41
CA VAL A 372 10.35 -8.85 -7.09
C VAL A 372 9.25 -7.87 -7.51
N GLY A 373 8.04 -8.34 -7.77
CA GLY A 373 6.90 -7.51 -8.19
C GLY A 373 6.86 -7.23 -9.70
N GLN A 374 7.65 -7.95 -10.50
CA GLN A 374 7.70 -7.82 -11.95
C GLN A 374 7.93 -9.19 -12.62
N SER A 375 7.60 -9.27 -13.91
CA SER A 375 7.86 -10.47 -14.72
C SER A 375 9.36 -10.67 -14.97
N LEU A 376 9.81 -11.92 -14.96
CA LEU A 376 11.17 -12.33 -15.31
C LEU A 376 11.20 -13.07 -16.66
N CYS A 377 10.10 -13.03 -17.41
CA CYS A 377 9.88 -13.82 -18.62
C CYS A 377 10.79 -13.44 -19.81
N SER A 378 11.42 -12.28 -19.79
CA SER A 378 12.34 -11.80 -20.83
C SER A 378 13.73 -12.46 -20.77
N ILE A 379 14.01 -13.24 -19.74
CA ILE A 379 15.31 -13.84 -19.49
C ILE A 379 15.25 -15.35 -19.73
N THR A 380 15.83 -15.82 -20.85
CA THR A 380 15.95 -17.25 -21.13
C THR A 380 17.11 -17.87 -20.34
N ASP A 381 16.90 -19.11 -19.87
CA ASP A 381 17.95 -19.99 -19.32
C ASP A 381 18.53 -19.59 -17.95
N ILE A 382 17.76 -18.96 -17.06
CA ILE A 382 18.20 -18.76 -15.66
C ILE A 382 18.11 -20.09 -14.89
N PRO A 383 19.20 -20.59 -14.28
CA PRO A 383 19.15 -21.75 -13.41
C PRO A 383 18.22 -21.54 -12.20
N TRP A 384 17.48 -22.58 -11.80
CA TRP A 384 16.50 -22.49 -10.71
C TRP A 384 17.10 -21.98 -9.39
N ILE A 385 18.38 -22.25 -9.15
CA ILE A 385 19.12 -21.84 -7.95
C ILE A 385 19.18 -20.31 -7.82
N VAL A 386 19.20 -19.59 -8.94
CA VAL A 386 19.21 -18.12 -8.97
C VAL A 386 17.89 -17.58 -8.43
N TYR A 387 16.76 -18.09 -8.92
CA TYR A 387 15.43 -17.72 -8.41
C TYR A 387 15.26 -18.05 -6.92
N TYR A 388 15.77 -19.21 -6.48
CA TYR A 388 15.81 -19.57 -5.06
C TYR A 388 16.55 -18.52 -4.23
N GLN A 389 17.71 -18.03 -4.70
CA GLN A 389 18.46 -17.01 -3.99
C GLN A 389 17.76 -15.66 -3.97
N ILE A 390 17.09 -15.26 -5.06
CA ILE A 390 16.23 -14.07 -5.11
C ILE A 390 15.16 -14.17 -4.02
N ILE A 391 14.48 -15.32 -3.90
CA ILE A 391 13.44 -15.54 -2.90
C ILE A 391 14.00 -15.52 -1.47
N HIS A 392 15.14 -16.17 -1.26
CA HIS A 392 15.75 -16.30 0.05
C HIS A 392 16.32 -14.98 0.59
N LYS A 393 17.00 -14.19 -0.25
CA LYS A 393 17.69 -12.96 0.16
C LYS A 393 16.85 -11.70 -0.07
N ASN A 394 15.96 -11.73 -1.07
CA ASN A 394 15.16 -10.60 -1.55
C ASN A 394 15.98 -9.28 -1.63
N PRO A 395 17.02 -9.23 -2.49
CA PRO A 395 17.95 -8.12 -2.54
C PRO A 395 17.47 -6.92 -3.38
N PHE A 396 16.46 -7.10 -4.23
CA PHE A 396 15.95 -6.07 -5.15
C PHE A 396 14.94 -5.13 -4.49
N ASN A 397 14.73 -3.96 -5.09
CA ASN A 397 13.69 -2.99 -4.70
C ASN A 397 13.77 -2.54 -3.24
N LYS A 398 14.98 -2.58 -2.65
CA LYS A 398 15.27 -2.10 -1.29
C LYS A 398 16.37 -1.08 -1.32
N ASN A 399 16.30 -0.10 -0.42
CA ASN A 399 17.39 0.84 -0.21
C ASN A 399 18.59 0.13 0.42
N LEU A 400 19.73 0.14 -0.28
CA LEU A 400 20.98 -0.46 0.17
C LEU A 400 21.81 0.47 1.07
N ILE A 401 21.49 1.77 1.12
CA ILE A 401 22.13 2.74 2.01
C ILE A 401 21.59 2.57 3.42
N LYS A 402 22.48 2.30 4.37
CA LYS A 402 22.15 2.25 5.80
C LYS A 402 22.23 3.63 6.43
N ASN A 403 21.37 3.88 7.41
CA ASN A 403 21.35 5.12 8.19
C ASN A 403 21.32 6.37 7.30
N HIS A 404 20.39 6.39 6.35
CA HIS A 404 20.33 7.40 5.30
C HIS A 404 19.84 8.78 5.76
N SER A 405 19.21 8.87 6.93
CA SER A 405 18.66 10.12 7.46
C SER A 405 19.26 10.52 8.83
N GLY A 406 20.24 9.78 9.35
CA GLY A 406 20.93 10.11 10.60
C GLY A 406 20.25 9.57 11.87
N GLN A 407 19.30 8.64 11.74
CA GLN A 407 18.61 7.99 12.85
C GLN A 407 19.54 7.28 13.85
N GLU A 408 20.73 6.85 13.40
CA GLU A 408 21.79 6.27 14.23
C GLU A 408 23.04 7.16 14.24
N GLN A 409 22.86 8.48 14.26
CA GLN A 409 23.95 9.47 14.16
C GLN A 409 24.80 9.21 12.92
N LEU A 410 26.13 9.12 13.03
CA LEU A 410 27.03 8.80 11.90
C LEU A 410 27.33 7.30 11.75
N LYS A 411 26.64 6.41 12.46
CA LYS A 411 26.86 4.96 12.37
C LYS A 411 26.62 4.48 10.93
N HIS A 412 27.35 3.45 10.51
CA HIS A 412 27.36 2.89 9.14
C HIS A 412 28.00 3.78 8.06
N TRP A 413 28.31 5.04 8.36
CA TRP A 413 29.08 5.90 7.48
C TRP A 413 30.56 5.90 7.87
N LYS A 414 31.44 5.68 6.89
CA LYS A 414 32.86 5.92 7.06
C LYS A 414 33.11 7.42 6.86
N VAL A 415 33.33 8.12 7.95
CA VAL A 415 33.75 9.53 7.93
C VAL A 415 35.17 9.60 7.37
N ILE A 416 35.33 10.40 6.31
CA ILE A 416 36.62 10.61 5.63
C ILE A 416 37.27 11.90 6.13
N LEU A 417 36.47 12.94 6.33
CA LEU A 417 36.92 14.24 6.80
C LEU A 417 35.85 14.89 7.68
N GLN A 418 36.27 15.51 8.78
CA GLN A 418 35.44 16.36 9.62
C GLN A 418 36.13 17.71 9.80
N GLY A 419 35.85 18.65 8.90
CA GLY A 419 36.31 20.01 9.04
C GLY A 419 35.48 20.79 10.08
N GLY A 420 36.07 21.86 10.64
CA GLY A 420 35.38 22.78 11.54
C GLY A 420 34.83 22.10 12.79
N ASP A 421 33.58 22.41 13.13
CA ASP A 421 32.85 21.84 14.27
C ASP A 421 32.31 20.43 14.01
N LYS A 422 32.76 19.79 12.93
CA LYS A 422 32.47 18.40 12.54
C LYS A 422 31.04 18.22 12.02
N TRP A 423 30.68 16.95 11.79
CA TRP A 423 29.33 16.55 11.40
C TRP A 423 28.43 16.47 12.62
N ILE A 424 27.19 16.93 12.49
CA ILE A 424 26.10 16.63 13.42
C ILE A 424 24.89 16.08 12.69
N VAL A 425 23.92 15.59 13.47
CA VAL A 425 22.56 15.33 13.01
C VAL A 425 21.63 16.31 13.71
N GLU A 426 20.80 16.99 12.94
CA GLU A 426 19.73 17.86 13.45
C GLU A 426 18.38 17.12 13.42
N GLU A 427 17.56 17.32 14.46
CA GLU A 427 16.20 16.80 14.59
C GLU A 427 15.34 17.84 15.34
N PRO A 428 14.53 18.68 14.65
CA PRO A 428 14.40 18.82 13.19
C PRO A 428 15.53 19.65 12.54
N PRO A 429 15.66 19.62 11.20
CA PRO A 429 16.57 20.51 10.46
C PRO A 429 16.30 22.00 10.73
N ILE A 430 17.34 22.75 11.06
CA ILE A 430 17.27 24.17 11.46
C ILE A 430 17.49 25.09 10.26
N GLY A 431 16.63 26.09 10.08
CA GLY A 431 16.81 27.15 9.07
C GLY A 431 16.57 26.71 7.64
N VAL A 432 15.83 25.61 7.45
CA VAL A 432 15.36 25.07 6.16
C VAL A 432 13.88 24.70 6.29
N PRO A 433 13.10 24.62 5.19
CA PRO A 433 11.72 24.18 5.24
C PRO A 433 11.60 22.72 5.68
N GLU A 434 10.38 22.30 6.00
CA GLU A 434 10.07 20.91 6.32
C GLU A 434 10.54 19.96 5.22
N LEU A 435 10.98 18.78 5.63
CA LEU A 435 11.45 17.74 4.72
C LEU A 435 10.31 17.24 3.81
N PRO A 436 10.55 17.13 2.49
CA PRO A 436 9.61 16.46 1.58
C PRO A 436 9.28 15.05 2.09
N SER A 437 8.03 14.61 1.96
CA SER A 437 7.59 13.30 2.45
C SER A 437 8.39 12.14 1.85
N GLU A 438 8.90 12.28 0.63
CA GLU A 438 9.75 11.30 -0.05
C GLU A 438 11.17 11.21 0.54
N ALA A 439 11.61 12.25 1.25
CA ALA A 439 12.91 12.31 1.94
C ALA A 439 12.83 11.77 3.39
N GLN A 440 11.62 11.56 3.91
CA GLN A 440 11.39 11.14 5.29
C GLN A 440 11.51 9.61 5.43
N PHE A 441 12.24 9.18 6.45
CA PHE A 441 12.39 7.77 6.80
C PHE A 441 11.31 7.28 7.78
N ASP A 442 11.04 8.10 8.78
CA ASP A 442 10.08 7.90 9.86
C ASP A 442 9.38 9.24 10.16
N ASP A 443 8.50 9.27 11.16
CA ASP A 443 7.76 10.48 11.57
C ASP A 443 8.67 11.62 12.10
N LYS A 444 10.00 11.41 12.11
CA LYS A 444 11.00 12.34 12.63
C LYS A 444 11.84 12.93 11.51
N GLN A 445 11.81 14.25 11.41
CA GLN A 445 12.61 14.97 10.43
C GLN A 445 14.06 15.05 10.91
N ARG A 446 14.99 14.49 10.13
CA ARG A 446 16.42 14.48 10.45
C ARG A 446 17.28 14.73 9.23
N CYS A 447 18.41 15.40 9.43
CA CYS A 447 19.43 15.52 8.41
C CYS A 447 20.84 15.57 8.99
N PHE A 448 21.81 15.17 8.17
CA PHE A 448 23.22 15.42 8.46
C PHE A 448 23.57 16.86 8.11
N VAL A 449 24.37 17.52 8.93
CA VAL A 449 24.78 18.91 8.73
C VAL A 449 26.29 19.04 8.79
N THR A 450 26.83 19.80 7.84
CA THR A 450 28.26 20.10 7.73
C THR A 450 28.62 21.44 8.37
N SER A 451 29.91 21.63 8.63
CA SER A 451 30.46 22.83 9.24
C SER A 451 31.14 23.75 8.20
N TYR A 452 31.95 24.69 8.67
CA TYR A 452 32.64 25.72 7.89
C TYR A 452 33.91 25.26 7.19
N SER A 453 34.24 23.97 7.31
CA SER A 453 35.31 23.33 6.55
C SER A 453 34.80 22.01 5.99
N PRO A 454 35.37 21.51 4.87
CA PRO A 454 34.92 20.32 4.19
C PRO A 454 34.67 19.15 5.14
N CYS A 455 33.46 18.62 5.08
CA CYS A 455 33.00 17.46 5.82
C CYS A 455 32.60 16.39 4.81
N ILE A 456 33.22 15.21 4.89
CA ILE A 456 33.09 14.13 3.90
C ILE A 456 32.77 12.82 4.60
N LYS A 457 31.73 12.11 4.16
CA LYS A 457 31.43 10.75 4.60
C LYS A 457 31.08 9.84 3.43
N ARG A 458 31.31 8.53 3.61
CA ARG A 458 31.19 7.53 2.55
C ARG A 458 30.58 6.24 3.07
N GLN A 459 29.76 5.59 2.24
CA GLN A 459 29.34 4.20 2.42
C GLN A 459 29.77 3.36 1.22
N ALA A 460 30.41 2.22 1.48
CA ALA A 460 30.79 1.26 0.45
C ALA A 460 29.94 0.01 0.64
N ILE A 461 29.09 -0.26 -0.34
CA ILE A 461 28.10 -1.34 -0.32
C ILE A 461 28.66 -2.50 -1.15
N SER A 462 28.87 -3.66 -0.53
CA SER A 462 29.19 -4.90 -1.25
C SER A 462 27.90 -5.59 -1.67
N LEU A 463 27.66 -5.69 -2.98
CA LEU A 463 26.42 -6.29 -3.50
C LEU A 463 26.32 -7.78 -3.17
N VAL A 464 27.43 -8.51 -3.22
CA VAL A 464 27.47 -9.93 -2.81
C VAL A 464 27.05 -10.09 -1.34
N SER A 465 27.51 -9.21 -0.45
CA SER A 465 27.08 -9.23 0.96
C SER A 465 25.60 -8.90 1.16
N GLN A 466 25.01 -8.12 0.24
CA GLN A 466 23.59 -7.80 0.23
C GLN A 466 22.73 -8.92 -0.40
N GLY A 467 23.35 -10.02 -0.85
CA GLY A 467 22.65 -11.18 -1.40
C GLY A 467 22.51 -11.18 -2.92
N PHE A 468 23.19 -10.27 -3.64
CA PHE A 468 23.25 -10.33 -5.10
C PHE A 468 24.24 -11.40 -5.56
N LEU A 469 23.80 -12.27 -6.47
CA LEU A 469 24.68 -13.24 -7.12
C LEU A 469 25.58 -12.55 -8.15
N PRO A 470 26.90 -12.87 -8.18
CA PRO A 470 27.80 -12.46 -9.26
C PRO A 470 27.22 -12.72 -10.65
N GLU A 471 26.65 -13.91 -10.86
CA GLU A 471 26.00 -14.30 -12.12
C GLU A 471 24.88 -13.34 -12.52
N ILE A 472 24.07 -12.88 -11.55
CA ILE A 472 23.01 -11.93 -11.85
C ILE A 472 23.59 -10.58 -12.27
N LEU A 473 24.60 -10.10 -11.53
CA LEU A 473 25.23 -8.80 -11.76
C LEU A 473 25.97 -8.72 -13.10
N ASP A 474 26.49 -9.85 -13.57
CA ASP A 474 27.31 -9.93 -14.79
C ASP A 474 26.48 -10.19 -16.05
N ASN A 475 25.41 -10.99 -15.95
CA ASN A 475 24.72 -11.50 -17.14
C ASN A 475 23.42 -10.77 -17.45
N TYR A 476 22.79 -10.11 -16.46
CA TYR A 476 21.48 -9.48 -16.66
C TYR A 476 21.52 -7.96 -16.59
N GLN A 477 20.59 -7.35 -17.32
CA GLN A 477 20.43 -5.92 -17.32
C GLN A 477 19.86 -5.45 -15.99
N LEU A 478 20.52 -4.49 -15.37
CA LEU A 478 20.13 -3.89 -14.10
C LEU A 478 20.02 -2.39 -14.27
N SER A 479 19.10 -1.77 -13.54
CA SER A 479 19.16 -0.34 -13.29
C SER A 479 19.41 -0.07 -11.82
N ILE A 480 20.20 0.97 -11.55
CA ILE A 480 20.53 1.38 -10.19
C ILE A 480 20.08 2.82 -10.03
N ASP A 481 18.98 2.98 -9.31
CA ASP A 481 18.36 4.25 -8.98
C ASP A 481 18.96 4.76 -7.67
N ILE A 482 19.62 5.91 -7.72
CA ILE A 482 20.39 6.48 -6.61
C ILE A 482 20.02 7.95 -6.47
N GLY A 483 19.90 8.43 -5.24
CA GLY A 483 19.68 9.83 -4.99
C GLY A 483 19.84 10.24 -3.53
N GLU A 484 19.74 11.53 -3.28
CA GLU A 484 19.74 12.15 -1.96
C GLU A 484 19.10 13.54 -2.01
N TRP A 485 18.50 13.94 -0.89
CA TRP A 485 18.02 15.30 -0.69
C TRP A 485 19.05 16.15 0.02
N TYR A 486 19.25 17.39 -0.44
CA TYR A 486 20.18 18.33 0.15
C TYR A 486 19.63 19.75 0.17
N SER A 487 20.13 20.58 1.10
CA SER A 487 19.70 21.96 1.28
C SER A 487 20.77 22.79 2.00
N CYS A 488 20.50 24.08 2.15
CA CYS A 488 21.26 24.98 3.00
C CYS A 488 20.32 26.04 3.58
N ARG A 489 20.78 26.71 4.64
CA ARG A 489 19.99 27.72 5.34
C ARG A 489 19.75 28.97 4.47
N SER A 490 18.68 29.70 4.76
CA SER A 490 18.41 31.00 4.09
C SER A 490 19.50 32.04 4.33
N ASP A 491 20.19 31.96 5.46
CA ASP A 491 21.18 32.93 5.93
C ASP A 491 22.63 32.55 5.59
N CYS A 492 22.88 31.36 5.06
CA CYS A 492 24.24 30.91 4.74
C CYS A 492 24.36 30.19 3.40
N LEU A 493 25.38 30.57 2.62
CA LEU A 493 25.76 29.90 1.38
C LEU A 493 26.52 28.61 1.69
N ALA A 494 26.18 27.52 0.99
CA ALA A 494 26.85 26.25 1.19
C ALA A 494 27.06 25.50 -0.14
N SER A 495 28.08 24.65 -0.19
CA SER A 495 28.26 23.70 -1.28
C SER A 495 27.91 22.29 -0.86
N TYR A 496 27.34 21.54 -1.79
CA TYR A 496 27.09 20.12 -1.69
C TYR A 496 27.72 19.42 -2.90
N LYS A 497 28.46 18.35 -2.65
CA LYS A 497 29.02 17.49 -3.69
C LYS A 497 28.69 16.05 -3.40
N CYS A 498 28.40 15.27 -4.44
CA CYS A 498 28.20 13.84 -4.35
C CYS A 498 28.95 13.12 -5.46
N SER A 499 29.65 12.05 -5.10
CA SER A 499 30.36 11.18 -6.02
C SER A 499 29.94 9.74 -5.76
N ILE A 500 29.32 9.13 -6.75
CA ILE A 500 28.88 7.74 -6.74
C ILE A 500 29.71 6.96 -7.76
N ARG A 501 30.31 5.85 -7.30
CA ARG A 501 31.13 4.98 -8.15
C ARG A 501 30.63 3.55 -8.12
N LEU A 502 30.48 2.98 -9.30
CA LEU A 502 30.27 1.57 -9.51
C LEU A 502 31.63 0.90 -9.66
N LEU A 503 31.94 -0.10 -8.83
CA LEU A 503 33.24 -0.76 -8.84
C LEU A 503 33.13 -2.27 -9.05
N ASP A 504 34.17 -2.83 -9.65
CA ASP A 504 34.36 -4.28 -9.75
C ASP A 504 34.92 -4.92 -8.45
N ASP A 505 35.22 -6.22 -8.50
CA ASP A 505 35.83 -6.96 -7.39
C ASP A 505 37.22 -6.43 -7.01
N LYS A 506 37.99 -5.96 -8.00
CA LYS A 506 39.32 -5.35 -7.88
C LYS A 506 39.29 -3.86 -7.50
N ASN A 507 38.11 -3.29 -7.27
CA ASN A 507 37.88 -1.85 -7.02
C ASN A 507 38.21 -0.93 -8.20
N LYS A 508 38.26 -1.46 -9.43
CA LYS A 508 38.31 -0.63 -10.64
C LYS A 508 36.93 -0.03 -10.88
N THR A 509 36.92 1.25 -11.23
CA THR A 509 35.69 1.96 -11.58
C THR A 509 35.12 1.43 -12.90
N ILE A 510 33.86 1.02 -12.85
CA ILE A 510 33.03 0.65 -14.01
C ILE A 510 32.32 1.89 -14.55
N ASP A 511 31.71 2.66 -13.65
CA ASP A 511 30.96 3.87 -13.97
C ASP A 511 31.02 4.86 -12.80
N THR A 512 30.81 6.14 -13.07
CA THR A 512 30.85 7.22 -12.07
C THR A 512 29.83 8.29 -12.39
N PHE A 513 29.11 8.70 -11.34
CA PHE A 513 28.30 9.91 -11.35
C PHE A 513 28.87 10.91 -10.35
N ASN A 514 29.14 12.14 -10.80
CA ASN A 514 29.59 13.23 -9.96
C ASN A 514 28.59 14.38 -10.07
N PHE A 515 28.25 14.96 -8.92
CA PHE A 515 27.36 16.08 -8.78
C PHE A 515 28.01 17.13 -7.87
N ASP A 516 27.91 18.40 -8.25
CA ASP A 516 28.42 19.53 -7.50
C ASP A 516 27.42 20.68 -7.64
N HIS A 517 26.96 21.22 -6.51
CA HIS A 517 26.08 22.38 -6.49
C HIS A 517 26.47 23.29 -5.32
N THR A 518 26.74 24.55 -5.65
CA THR A 518 26.86 25.64 -4.66
C THR A 518 25.54 26.40 -4.60
N MET A 519 24.86 26.32 -3.46
CA MET A 519 23.56 26.94 -3.24
C MET A 519 23.74 28.41 -2.89
N THR A 520 23.15 29.30 -3.69
CA THR A 520 23.26 30.75 -3.54
C THR A 520 21.97 31.47 -3.90
N GLY A 521 21.64 32.54 -3.18
CA GLY A 521 20.44 33.35 -3.43
C GLY A 521 19.17 32.52 -3.47
N ASN A 522 18.57 32.43 -4.65
CA ASN A 522 17.27 31.77 -4.87
C ASN A 522 17.31 30.24 -4.71
N THR A 523 18.49 29.61 -4.57
CA THR A 523 18.59 28.15 -4.33
C THR A 523 18.80 27.79 -2.85
N GLN A 524 18.82 28.79 -1.96
CA GLN A 524 18.85 28.59 -0.51
C GLN A 524 17.46 28.31 0.06
N ASN A 525 17.39 27.74 1.26
CA ASN A 525 16.13 27.50 1.98
C ASN A 525 15.10 26.66 1.21
N ILE A 526 15.58 25.76 0.36
CA ILE A 526 14.77 24.83 -0.43
C ILE A 526 15.47 23.46 -0.41
N TRP A 527 14.71 22.38 -0.29
CA TRP A 527 15.22 21.02 -0.45
C TRP A 527 15.35 20.70 -1.94
N HIS A 528 16.56 20.38 -2.37
CA HIS A 528 16.86 19.93 -3.73
C HIS A 528 17.01 18.42 -3.74
N HIS A 529 16.52 17.77 -4.80
CA HIS A 529 16.69 16.35 -5.01
C HIS A 529 17.74 16.12 -6.09
N MET A 530 18.82 15.42 -5.74
CA MET A 530 19.76 14.88 -6.72
C MET A 530 19.44 13.41 -6.91
N SER A 531 19.26 12.99 -8.16
CA SER A 531 19.03 11.60 -8.52
C SER A 531 19.75 11.23 -9.81
N HIS A 532 20.18 9.99 -9.92
CA HIS A 532 20.78 9.43 -11.12
C HIS A 532 20.41 7.95 -11.26
N GLU A 533 20.21 7.51 -12.50
CA GLU A 533 19.94 6.12 -12.80
C GLU A 533 21.05 5.54 -13.68
N PHE A 534 21.83 4.62 -13.12
CA PHE A 534 22.81 3.87 -13.90
C PHE A 534 22.08 2.79 -14.72
N LYS A 535 22.31 2.78 -16.03
CA LYS A 535 21.84 1.75 -16.97
C LYS A 535 22.97 1.36 -17.90
N ASN A 536 22.87 0.19 -18.53
CA ASN A 536 23.77 -0.25 -19.60
C ASN A 536 25.26 -0.33 -19.20
N PHE A 537 25.56 -0.47 -17.91
CA PHE A 537 26.91 -0.74 -17.44
C PHE A 537 27.28 -2.22 -17.68
N GLY A 538 28.53 -2.46 -18.05
CA GLY A 538 29.05 -3.79 -18.38
C GLY A 538 29.04 -4.80 -17.20
N PRO A 539 29.51 -6.03 -17.44
CA PRO A 539 29.67 -7.02 -16.37
C PRO A 539 30.72 -6.59 -15.33
N GLY A 540 30.76 -7.28 -14.20
CA GLY A 540 31.80 -7.12 -13.19
C GLY A 540 31.38 -6.29 -11.97
N LEU A 541 30.19 -5.70 -11.94
CA LEU A 541 29.73 -4.87 -10.81
C LEU A 541 29.73 -5.68 -9.50
N ARG A 542 30.40 -5.18 -8.46
CA ARG A 542 30.42 -5.80 -7.12
C ARG A 542 30.21 -4.83 -5.98
N LYS A 543 30.55 -3.55 -6.16
CA LYS A 543 30.44 -2.55 -5.10
C LYS A 543 29.85 -1.25 -5.62
N ILE A 544 29.05 -0.61 -4.78
CA ILE A 544 28.59 0.77 -4.95
C ILE A 544 29.26 1.60 -3.87
N VAL A 545 29.96 2.66 -4.26
CA VAL A 545 30.54 3.62 -3.32
C VAL A 545 29.76 4.91 -3.42
N PHE A 546 29.04 5.25 -2.36
CA PHE A 546 28.30 6.51 -2.21
C PHE A 546 29.11 7.44 -1.30
N GLN A 547 29.59 8.56 -1.82
CA GLN A 547 30.32 9.56 -1.05
C GLN A 547 29.71 10.93 -1.29
N HIS A 548 29.49 11.68 -0.22
CA HIS A 548 29.08 13.08 -0.32
C HIS A 548 29.90 13.96 0.60
N GLU A 549 29.87 15.24 0.28
CA GLU A 549 30.66 16.29 0.88
C GLU A 549 29.83 17.56 0.99
N GLY A 550 30.07 18.28 2.08
CA GLY A 550 29.49 19.59 2.30
C GLY A 550 30.44 20.52 3.03
N LYS A 551 30.24 21.82 2.80
CA LYS A 551 30.81 22.89 3.63
C LYS A 551 30.00 24.16 3.44
N ASP A 552 30.16 25.09 4.37
CA ASP A 552 29.78 26.47 4.14
C ASP A 552 30.67 27.15 3.08
N GLN A 553 30.24 28.32 2.64
CA GLN A 553 31.02 29.21 1.75
C GLN A 553 31.34 30.56 2.39
N GLN A 554 31.04 30.73 3.69
CA GLN A 554 31.21 32.00 4.41
C GLN A 554 32.10 31.88 5.65
N SER A 555 32.59 30.68 5.96
CA SER A 555 33.49 30.38 7.10
C SER A 555 32.90 30.77 8.45
N TRP A 556 31.60 30.54 8.65
CA TRP A 556 30.90 30.83 9.90
C TRP A 556 31.02 29.66 10.86
N ALA A 557 31.65 29.89 12.02
CA ALA A 557 31.75 28.90 13.08
C ALA A 557 30.37 28.31 13.43
N GLY A 558 30.29 26.99 13.60
CA GLY A 558 29.04 26.25 13.77
C GLY A 558 28.65 25.36 12.58
N HIS A 559 27.36 25.08 12.48
CA HIS A 559 26.76 24.10 11.55
C HIS A 559 25.94 24.81 10.47
N TYR A 560 26.62 25.71 9.74
CA TYR A 560 26.04 26.52 8.67
C TYR A 560 26.29 25.94 7.28
N GLY A 561 26.98 24.80 7.18
CA GLY A 561 27.22 24.13 5.91
C GLY A 561 25.96 23.49 5.33
N SER A 562 26.15 22.71 4.26
CA SER A 562 25.04 22.01 3.61
C SER A 562 24.45 20.95 4.53
N LYS A 563 23.16 20.71 4.32
CA LYS A 563 22.33 19.71 4.99
C LYS A 563 21.92 18.63 3.99
N MET A 564 21.87 17.37 4.40
CA MET A 564 21.52 16.27 3.51
C MET A 564 20.85 15.10 4.23
N THR A 565 19.94 14.41 3.55
CA THR A 565 19.17 13.28 4.11
C THR A 565 18.52 12.44 3.02
N GLY A 566 17.95 11.30 3.40
CA GLY A 566 17.16 10.46 2.48
C GLY A 566 17.98 9.80 1.39
N ALA A 567 19.29 9.58 1.60
CA ALA A 567 20.15 8.92 0.63
C ALA A 567 19.65 7.51 0.30
N TYR A 568 19.59 7.16 -0.98
CA TYR A 568 19.17 5.84 -1.40
C TYR A 568 20.01 5.27 -2.54
N ALA A 569 20.08 3.94 -2.57
CA ALA A 569 20.56 3.17 -3.71
C ALA A 569 19.71 1.91 -3.86
N ILE A 570 18.93 1.86 -4.93
CA ILE A 570 17.95 0.80 -5.20
C ILE A 570 18.31 0.12 -6.51
N ILE A 571 18.54 -1.19 -6.45
CA ILE A 571 18.80 -2.00 -7.64
C ILE A 571 17.49 -2.62 -8.10
N LYS A 572 17.17 -2.38 -9.38
CA LYS A 572 16.03 -2.95 -10.10
C LYS A 572 16.56 -3.88 -11.19
N LEU A 573 15.84 -4.97 -11.41
CA LEU A 573 16.13 -5.87 -12.52
C LEU A 573 15.40 -5.32 -13.75
N SER A 574 16.05 -5.31 -14.92
CA SER A 574 15.46 -4.84 -16.17
C SER A 574 15.35 -6.00 -17.16
N ASP A 575 14.47 -5.87 -18.15
CA ASP A 575 14.35 -6.89 -19.20
C ASP A 575 15.60 -6.93 -20.09
N GLY A 576 16.12 -8.14 -20.34
CA GLY A 576 17.24 -8.42 -21.25
C GLY A 576 18.55 -8.89 -20.60
N LYS A 577 19.41 -9.53 -21.40
CA LYS A 577 20.80 -9.88 -21.04
C LYS A 577 21.74 -8.71 -21.37
N LYS A 578 22.82 -8.54 -20.60
CA LYS A 578 23.87 -7.59 -20.96
C LYS A 578 24.50 -8.01 -22.29
N SER A 579 24.71 -7.06 -23.20
CA SER A 579 25.46 -7.31 -24.42
C SER A 579 26.91 -7.65 -24.06
N LEU A 580 27.42 -8.78 -24.57
CA LEU A 580 28.86 -9.05 -24.55
C LEU A 580 29.58 -7.88 -25.25
N PRO A 581 30.73 -7.41 -24.75
CA PRO A 581 31.53 -6.45 -25.49
C PRO A 581 31.87 -7.08 -26.84
N GLN A 582 31.46 -6.42 -27.93
CA GLN A 582 31.92 -6.78 -29.26
C GLN A 582 33.45 -6.72 -29.23
N SER A 583 34.11 -7.85 -29.46
CA SER A 583 35.53 -7.85 -29.78
C SER A 583 35.71 -6.96 -30.99
N THR A 584 36.30 -5.79 -30.82
CA THR A 584 36.93 -5.07 -31.92
C THR A 584 38.02 -6.00 -32.45
N THR A 585 37.70 -6.73 -33.51
CA THR A 585 38.72 -7.29 -34.39
C THR A 585 39.36 -6.10 -35.08
N ASP A 586 40.55 -5.74 -34.61
CA ASP A 586 41.47 -4.90 -35.35
C ASP A 586 41.66 -5.49 -36.75
N ASN A 587 41.45 -4.66 -37.77
CA ASN A 587 41.98 -4.83 -39.12
C ASN A 587 42.73 -3.55 -39.48
#